data_AF-A0A944KP94-F1
#
_entry.id   AF-A0A944KP94-F1
#
_cell.length_a   1.000
_cell.length_b   1.000
_cell.length_c   1.000
_cell.angle_alpha   90.00
_cell.angle_beta   90.00
_cell.angle_gamma   90.00
#
_symmetry.space_group_name_H-M   'P 1'
#
loop_
_entity.id
_entity.type
_entity.pdbx_description
1 polymer ?
#
loop_
_entity_poly.entity_id
_entity_poly.type
_entity_poly.pdbx_seq_one_letter_code
_entity_poly.pdbx_strand_id
1 'polypeptide(L)' 'MYRLHIDKLKDAAARQGDTTRAAIFRRTGISESSVYRILSGESQPDLNSALRLAVAYGIAVEDLMELANTDSVVA' A
#
# COMPACT_ATOMS: atom_id res chain seq x y z
N MET A 1 13.12 -3.82 8.31
CA MET A 1 12.57 -3.93 6.93
C MET A 1 11.36 -3.01 6.85
N TYR A 2 11.06 -2.35 5.72
CA TYR A 2 9.83 -1.53 5.63
C TYR A 2 8.60 -2.39 5.27
N ARG A 3 7.42 -2.01 5.76
CA ARG A 3 6.13 -2.66 5.51
C ARG A 3 5.05 -1.64 5.15
N LEU A 4 4.19 -1.99 4.20
CA LEU A 4 3.03 -1.21 3.81
C LEU A 4 1.95 -1.21 4.91
N HIS A 5 1.46 -0.03 5.29
CA HIS A 5 0.22 0.12 6.04
C HIS A 5 -1.00 -0.05 5.12
N ILE A 6 -1.48 -1.29 5.00
CA ILE A 6 -2.63 -1.61 4.12
C ILE A 6 -3.87 -0.80 4.50
N ASP A 7 -4.11 -0.56 5.79
CA ASP A 7 -5.30 0.18 6.23
C ASP A 7 -5.22 1.67 5.88
N LYS A 8 -4.05 2.29 6.05
CA LYS A 8 -3.83 3.68 5.60
C LYS A 8 -4.01 3.82 4.08
N LEU A 9 -3.55 2.84 3.32
CA LEU A 9 -3.77 2.80 1.87
C LEU A 9 -5.27 2.73 1.55
N LYS A 10 -6.00 1.80 2.19
CA LYS A 10 -7.45 1.64 1.98
C LYS A 10 -8.22 2.90 2.36
N ASP A 11 -7.88 3.53 3.48
CA ASP A 11 -8.52 4.76 3.93
C ASP A 11 -8.32 5.89 2.92
N ALA A 12 -7.09 6.07 2.44
CA ALA A 12 -6.80 7.10 1.45
C ALA A 12 -7.43 6.81 0.08
N ALA A 13 -7.46 5.56 -0.34
CA ALA A 13 -8.18 5.14 -1.53
C ALA A 13 -9.68 5.42 -1.41
N ALA A 14 -10.29 5.06 -0.28
CA ALA A 14 -11.71 5.30 -0.02
C ALA A 14 -12.06 6.80 -0.01
N ARG A 15 -11.20 7.68 0.56
CA ARG A 15 -11.37 9.14 0.50
C ARG A 15 -11.40 9.70 -0.92
N GLN A 16 -10.79 8.99 -1.87
CA GLN A 16 -10.77 9.35 -3.29
C GLN A 16 -11.81 8.59 -4.13
N GLY A 17 -12.70 7.81 -3.48
CA GLY A 17 -13.77 7.03 -4.13
C GLY A 17 -13.35 5.62 -4.57
N ASP A 18 -12.12 5.20 -4.31
CA ASP A 18 -11.58 3.92 -4.76
C ASP A 18 -11.81 2.83 -3.70
N THR A 19 -13.00 2.23 -3.71
CA THR A 19 -13.40 1.19 -2.75
C THR A 19 -13.17 -0.25 -3.25
N THR A 20 -12.63 -0.41 -4.46
CA THR A 20 -12.36 -1.71 -5.08
C THR A 20 -10.91 -1.81 -5.53
N ARG A 21 -10.36 -3.03 -5.53
CA ARG A 21 -9.02 -3.31 -6.10
C ARG A 21 -8.92 -2.86 -7.56
N ALA A 22 -10.04 -3.00 -8.30
CA ALA A 22 -10.17 -2.54 -9.67
C ALA A 22 -9.94 -1.03 -9.81
N ALA A 23 -10.53 -0.23 -8.94
CA ALA A 23 -10.32 1.22 -8.93
C ALA A 23 -8.85 1.57 -8.64
N ILE A 24 -8.26 0.89 -7.64
CA ILE A 24 -6.86 1.11 -7.24
C ILE A 24 -5.89 0.81 -8.39
N PHE A 25 -6.05 -0.31 -9.11
CA PHE A 25 -5.16 -0.59 -10.26
C PHE A 25 -5.33 0.44 -11.37
N ARG A 26 -6.57 0.86 -11.68
CA ARG A 26 -6.85 1.84 -12.75
C ARG A 26 -6.24 3.19 -12.45
N ARG A 27 -6.31 3.65 -11.19
CA ARG A 27 -5.73 4.93 -10.77
C ARG A 27 -4.21 4.89 -10.71
N THR A 28 -3.64 3.81 -10.19
CA THR A 28 -2.20 3.73 -9.88
C THR A 28 -1.35 3.21 -11.03
N GLY A 29 -1.96 2.54 -12.01
CA GLY A 29 -1.24 1.85 -13.09
C GLY A 29 -0.40 0.66 -12.61
N ILE A 30 -0.59 0.20 -11.38
CA ILE A 30 0.00 -1.05 -10.86
C ILE A 30 -0.82 -2.21 -11.43
N SER A 31 -0.19 -3.34 -11.76
CA SER A 31 -0.92 -4.48 -12.31
C SER A 31 -1.94 -5.01 -11.30
N GLU A 32 -3.10 -5.46 -11.80
CA GLU A 32 -4.19 -5.95 -10.96
C GLU A 32 -3.74 -7.10 -10.03
N SER A 33 -2.90 -8.01 -10.53
CA SER A 33 -2.33 -9.10 -9.72
C SER A 33 -1.40 -8.59 -8.60
N SER A 34 -0.66 -7.52 -8.84
CA SER A 34 0.18 -6.90 -7.80
C SER A 34 -0.68 -6.17 -6.77
N VAL A 35 -1.68 -5.40 -7.21
CA VAL A 35 -2.65 -4.76 -6.30
C VAL A 35 -3.35 -5.80 -5.43
N TYR A 36 -3.74 -6.95 -6.00
CA TYR A 36 -4.34 -8.05 -5.26
C TYR A 36 -3.43 -8.54 -4.13
N ARG A 37 -2.19 -8.97 -4.46
CA ARG A 37 -1.23 -9.51 -3.49
C ARG A 37 -0.80 -8.48 -2.45
N ILE A 38 -0.69 -7.21 -2.84
CA ILE A 38 -0.38 -6.10 -1.92
C ILE A 38 -1.50 -5.93 -0.90
N LEU A 39 -2.75 -5.84 -1.35
CA LEU A 39 -3.90 -5.59 -0.48
C LEU A 39 -4.32 -6.82 0.34
N SER A 40 -3.93 -8.03 -0.06
CA SER A 40 -4.06 -9.24 0.76
C SER A 40 -2.91 -9.46 1.74
N GLY A 41 -1.84 -8.66 1.65
CA GLY A 41 -0.64 -8.82 2.47
C GLY A 41 0.28 -9.96 2.04
N GLU A 42 -0.02 -10.64 0.92
CA GLU A 42 0.83 -11.68 0.34
C GLU A 42 2.17 -11.15 -0.18
N SER A 43 2.24 -9.86 -0.55
CA SER A 43 3.47 -9.23 -1.02
C SER A 43 3.60 -7.78 -0.57
N GLN A 44 4.84 -7.34 -0.36
CA GLN A 44 5.14 -5.92 -0.21
C GLN A 44 5.27 -5.24 -1.58
N PRO A 45 4.85 -3.97 -1.73
CA PRO A 45 5.15 -3.21 -2.92
C PRO A 45 6.65 -3.01 -3.04
N ASP A 46 7.17 -3.02 -4.27
CA ASP A 46 8.49 -2.45 -4.54
C ASP A 46 8.47 -0.92 -4.38
N LEU A 47 9.64 -0.29 -4.43
CA LEU A 47 9.77 1.16 -4.25
C LEU A 47 8.92 1.94 -5.27
N ASN A 48 8.90 1.50 -6.54
CA ASN A 48 8.13 2.16 -7.58
C ASN A 48 6.62 2.08 -7.32
N SER A 49 6.13 0.93 -6.87
CA SER A 49 4.72 0.72 -6.53
C SER A 49 4.33 1.51 -5.28
N ALA A 50 5.18 1.57 -4.27
CA ALA A 50 4.97 2.39 -3.07
C ALA A 50 4.86 3.88 -3.42
N LEU A 51 5.77 4.40 -4.25
CA LEU A 51 5.74 5.78 -4.72
C LEU A 51 4.52 6.08 -5.60
N ARG A 52 4.10 5.15 -6.46
CA ARG A 52 2.87 5.30 -7.25
C ARG A 52 1.63 5.38 -6.37
N LEU A 53 1.54 4.54 -5.34
CA LEU A 53 0.43 4.58 -4.38
C LEU A 53 0.41 5.91 -3.61
N ALA A 54 1.56 6.35 -3.11
CA ALA A 54 1.73 7.62 -2.41
C ALA A 54 1.27 8.82 -3.26
N VAL A 55 1.77 8.92 -4.50
CA VAL A 55 1.40 9.99 -5.44
C VAL A 55 -0.08 9.93 -5.82
N ALA A 56 -0.61 8.74 -6.14
CA ALA A 56 -1.99 8.57 -6.59
C ALA A 56 -3.03 8.99 -5.54
N TYR A 57 -2.70 8.86 -4.25
CA TYR A 57 -3.60 9.18 -3.15
C TYR A 57 -3.20 10.42 -2.34
N GLY A 58 -2.12 11.11 -2.73
CA GLY A 58 -1.67 12.33 -2.05
C GLY A 58 -1.21 12.10 -0.61
N ILE A 59 -0.51 10.99 -0.36
CA ILE A 59 0.05 10.64 0.95
C ILE A 59 1.57 10.63 0.83
N ALA A 60 2.29 11.05 1.89
CA ALA A 60 3.73 10.84 1.96
C ALA A 60 4.06 9.34 2.00
N VAL A 61 5.14 8.93 1.34
CA VAL A 61 5.51 7.49 1.28
C VAL A 61 5.93 6.98 2.65
N GLU A 62 6.48 7.86 3.49
CA GLU A 62 6.86 7.62 4.88
C GLU A 62 5.65 7.36 5.79
N ASP A 63 4.50 7.95 5.47
CA ASP A 63 3.25 7.67 6.18
C ASP A 63 2.62 6.34 5.72
N LEU A 64 2.93 5.92 4.49
CA LEU A 64 2.42 4.71 3.85
C LEU A 64 3.26 3.46 4.19
N MET A 65 4.55 3.64 4.42
CA MET A 65 5.53 2.58 4.69
C MET A 65 6.11 2.73 6.11
N GLU A 66 5.81 1.80 7.01
CA GLU A 66 6.41 1.75 8.35
C GLU A 66 7.71 0.97 8.38
N LEU A 67 8.63 1.35 9.26
CA LEU A 67 9.70 0.46 9.67
C LEU A 67 9.10 -0.69 10.47
N ALA A 68 9.12 -1.90 9.92
CA ALA A 68 8.77 -3.09 10.69
C ALA A 68 9.81 -3.25 11.80
N ASN A 69 9.40 -3.00 13.05
CA ASN A 69 10.20 -3.33 14.22
C ASN A 69 10.45 -4.83 14.23
N THR A 70 11.72 -5.21 14.28
CA THR A 70 12.16 -6.61 14.43
C THR A 70 12.04 -7.05 15.90
N ASP A 71 10.97 -6.67 16.60
CA ASP A 71 10.80 -7.05 18.00
C ASP A 71 9.67 -8.07 18.12
N SER A 72 10.06 -9.33 17.92
CA SER A 72 9.38 -10.49 18.50
C SER A 72 10.43 -11.57 18.78
N VAL A 73 11.41 -11.22 19.62
CA VAL A 73 12.08 -12.17 20.51
C VAL A 73 12.08 -11.54 21.89
N VAL A 74 11.01 -11.74 22.65
CA VAL A 74 11.02 -12.13 24.07
C VAL A 74 9.60 -12.06 24.65
N ALA A 75 9.02 -13.24 24.85
CA ALA A 75 8.25 -13.58 26.06
C ALA A 75 8.44 -15.09 26.29
#